data_AF-A0A8D2JML0-F1
#
_entry.id   AF-A0A8D2JML0-F1
#
_cell.length_a   1.000
_cell.length_b   1.000
_cell.length_c   1.000
_cell.angle_alpha   90.00
_cell.angle_beta   90.00
_cell.angle_gamma   90.00
#
_symmetry.space_group_name_H-M   'P 1'
#
loop_
_entity.id
_entity.type
_entity.pdbx_description
1 polymer ?
#
loop_
_entity_poly.entity_id
_entity_poly.type
_entity_poly.pdbx_seq_one_letter_code
_entity_poly.pdbx_strand_id
1 'polypeptide(L)'
;MFFNLSKINKTSSSFEFRTWDPEGVIFHGDTNTEDDWFMLGLRDGKPEIQLFNSWAQLTVGAGPRLDDGRWHQLVPAFDGCLRRDTWLGQQAQFSSFSSTTFRSCDVELQPGLFFSPGTHAEFSLQDIPQPIVEPWAFSLDLEFKLAAGSGHLLALGAPENPSWLSLHLQDQKVVLSSGAGPGLALPLVLGLPLQLKLNMSRVILSQGLKTEVLVLPPSSLGPLLNLWTQPQGRLFLGALPGEESSASFCLDGLWAQGQKLDMDRALSRSQDIWTHSCPQIPSNGTDTSH
;
A
#
# COMPACT_ATOMS: atom_id res chain seq x y z
N MET A 1 24.13 16.06 -13.76
CA MET A 1 23.98 16.42 -12.32
C MET A 1 24.73 15.36 -11.54
N PHE A 2 25.58 15.72 -10.59
CA PHE A 2 26.36 14.76 -9.81
C PHE A 2 25.94 14.81 -8.35
N PHE A 3 25.56 13.67 -7.78
CA PHE A 3 25.12 13.57 -6.40
C PHE A 3 26.20 12.87 -5.58
N ASN A 4 26.59 13.48 -4.46
CA ASN A 4 27.49 12.82 -3.53
C ASN A 4 26.70 11.81 -2.71
N LEU A 5 26.84 10.52 -3.04
CA LEU A 5 26.14 9.40 -2.42
C LEU A 5 26.30 9.35 -0.89
N SER A 6 27.44 9.81 -0.34
CA SER A 6 27.68 9.86 1.11
C SER A 6 26.84 10.92 1.86
N LYS A 7 26.20 11.84 1.13
CA LYS A 7 25.30 12.86 1.69
C LYS A 7 23.82 12.56 1.42
N ILE A 8 23.53 11.46 0.73
CA ILE A 8 22.17 11.03 0.43
C ILE A 8 21.63 10.25 1.63
N ASN A 9 20.59 10.76 2.25
CA ASN A 9 19.89 10.14 3.38
C ASN A 9 18.57 9.47 2.97
N LYS A 10 18.17 9.59 1.69
CA LYS A 10 16.91 9.07 1.14
C LYS A 10 17.17 8.42 -0.22
N THR A 11 16.75 7.17 -0.39
CA THR A 11 16.91 6.39 -1.64
C THR A 11 15.72 6.47 -2.59
N SER A 12 14.70 7.28 -2.27
CA SER A 12 13.57 7.55 -3.18
C SER A 12 13.87 8.77 -4.05
N SER A 13 13.62 8.65 -5.36
CA SER A 13 13.59 9.79 -6.27
C SER A 13 12.16 10.03 -6.75
N SER A 14 11.73 11.29 -6.85
CA SER A 14 10.47 11.67 -7.46
C SER A 14 10.68 12.90 -8.34
N PHE A 15 10.13 12.89 -9.54
CA PHE A 15 10.29 13.99 -10.49
C PHE A 15 9.09 14.05 -11.44
N GLU A 16 8.87 15.23 -12.02
CA GLU A 16 7.92 15.40 -13.11
C GLU A 16 8.63 15.19 -14.45
N PHE A 17 7.97 14.48 -15.36
CA PHE A 17 8.50 14.12 -16.65
C PHE A 17 7.47 14.38 -17.75
N ARG A 18 7.91 14.92 -18.88
CA ARG A 18 7.08 15.21 -20.05
C ARG A 18 7.88 14.96 -21.31
N THR A 19 7.33 14.18 -22.23
CA THR A 19 7.94 13.95 -23.55
C THR A 19 6.88 13.68 -24.62
N TRP A 20 7.28 13.79 -25.88
CA TRP A 20 6.58 13.23 -27.04
C TRP A 20 7.33 12.04 -27.66
N ASP A 21 8.54 11.78 -27.16
CA ASP A 21 9.42 10.74 -27.66
C ASP A 21 9.03 9.39 -27.03
N PRO A 22 8.69 8.36 -27.83
CA PRO A 22 8.33 7.06 -27.32
C PRO A 22 9.55 6.26 -26.77
N GLU A 23 10.79 6.68 -27.05
CA GLU A 23 11.99 5.98 -26.58
C GLU A 23 13.06 6.95 -26.07
N GLY A 24 13.72 6.62 -24.96
CA GLY A 24 14.79 7.47 -24.44
C GLY A 24 15.20 7.14 -23.02
N VAL A 25 16.40 7.58 -22.63
CA VAL A 25 16.91 7.39 -21.26
C VAL A 25 16.53 8.60 -20.42
N ILE A 26 15.93 8.36 -19.25
CA ILE A 26 15.59 9.39 -18.27
C ILE A 26 16.70 9.49 -17.23
N PHE A 27 17.04 8.36 -16.59
CA PHE A 27 18.14 8.26 -15.63
C PHE A 27 19.02 7.07 -15.98
N HIS A 28 20.32 7.26 -15.84
CA HIS A 28 21.28 6.16 -15.81
C HIS A 28 22.15 6.36 -14.57
N GLY A 29 22.56 5.26 -13.97
CA GLY A 29 23.64 5.24 -13.00
C GLY A 29 24.48 4.01 -13.25
N ASP A 30 25.77 4.22 -13.35
CA ASP A 30 26.78 3.19 -13.48
C ASP A 30 27.73 3.25 -12.28
N THR A 31 28.44 2.15 -12.06
CA THR A 31 29.66 2.17 -11.26
C THR A 31 30.84 2.43 -12.19
N ASN A 32 31.95 2.97 -11.67
CA ASN A 32 33.16 3.30 -12.45
C ASN A 32 33.84 2.09 -13.12
N THR A 33 33.25 0.89 -13.07
CA THR A 33 33.77 -0.36 -13.63
C THR A 33 33.06 -0.84 -14.88
N GLU A 34 32.16 -0.05 -15.50
CA GLU A 34 31.40 -0.35 -16.74
C GLU A 34 30.48 -1.61 -16.70
N ASP A 35 30.68 -2.51 -15.74
CA ASP A 35 30.01 -3.82 -15.67
C ASP A 35 28.70 -3.81 -14.86
N ASP A 36 28.45 -2.79 -14.05
CA ASP A 36 27.23 -2.65 -13.25
C ASP A 36 26.55 -1.32 -13.53
N TRP A 37 25.32 -1.39 -14.05
CA TRP A 37 24.53 -0.20 -14.34
C TRP A 37 23.04 -0.45 -14.15
N PHE A 38 22.31 0.62 -13.86
CA PHE A 38 20.87 0.67 -13.91
C PHE A 38 20.41 1.81 -14.80
N MET A 39 19.26 1.65 -15.42
CA MET A 39 18.68 2.64 -16.29
C MET A 39 17.17 2.69 -16.08
N LEU A 40 16.64 3.90 -16.01
CA LEU A 40 15.22 4.19 -16.13
C LEU A 40 15.03 4.96 -17.44
N GLY A 41 14.19 4.43 -18.31
CA GLY A 41 13.94 4.98 -19.63
C GLY A 41 12.51 4.79 -20.08
N LEU A 42 12.27 5.10 -21.35
CA LEU A 42 11.06 4.78 -22.08
C LEU A 42 11.36 3.79 -23.20
N ARG A 43 10.44 2.86 -23.40
CA ARG A 43 10.34 2.00 -24.59
C ARG A 43 8.88 1.89 -24.99
N ASP A 44 8.57 2.13 -26.27
CA ASP A 44 7.19 2.17 -26.78
C ASP A 44 6.26 3.09 -25.95
N GLY A 45 6.81 4.23 -25.53
CA GLY A 45 6.14 5.24 -24.71
C GLY A 45 5.95 4.87 -23.24
N LYS A 46 6.34 3.67 -22.80
CA LYS A 46 6.14 3.20 -21.42
C LYS A 46 7.42 3.25 -20.60
N PRO A 47 7.33 3.49 -19.28
CA PRO A 47 8.47 3.37 -18.37
C PRO A 47 9.08 1.97 -18.41
N GLU A 48 10.40 1.93 -18.50
CA GLU A 48 11.18 0.70 -18.45
C GLU A 48 12.36 0.89 -17.49
N ILE A 49 12.52 -0.07 -16.58
CA ILE A 49 13.70 -0.18 -15.72
C ILE A 49 14.54 -1.33 -16.26
N GLN A 50 15.82 -1.04 -16.51
CA GLN A 50 16.83 -2.03 -16.82
C GLN A 50 17.88 -2.04 -15.72
N LEU A 51 18.36 -3.22 -15.38
CA LEU A 51 19.42 -3.40 -14.42
C LEU A 51 20.34 -4.51 -14.92
N PHE A 52 21.62 -4.22 -14.95
CA PHE A 52 22.64 -5.15 -15.41
C PHE A 52 23.77 -5.18 -14.40
N ASN A 53 24.19 -6.39 -14.05
CA ASN A 53 25.44 -6.67 -13.38
C ASN A 53 25.97 -8.03 -13.84
N SER A 54 27.17 -8.39 -13.39
CA SER A 54 27.81 -9.67 -13.70
C SER A 54 27.01 -10.93 -13.35
N TRP A 55 25.95 -10.84 -12.53
CA TRP A 55 25.13 -11.96 -12.09
C TRP A 55 23.71 -11.99 -12.66
N ALA A 56 23.17 -10.86 -13.11
CA ALA A 56 21.79 -10.74 -13.54
C ALA A 56 21.59 -9.60 -14.54
N GLN A 57 20.71 -9.86 -15.51
CA GLN A 57 20.16 -8.85 -16.40
C GLN A 57 18.64 -8.85 -16.24
N LEU A 58 18.10 -7.72 -15.80
CA LEU A 58 16.68 -7.50 -15.57
C LEU A 58 16.18 -6.39 -16.48
N THR A 59 15.01 -6.59 -17.06
CA THR A 59 14.28 -5.55 -17.81
C THR A 59 12.81 -5.67 -17.46
N VAL A 60 12.25 -4.58 -16.92
CA VAL A 60 10.86 -4.50 -16.49
C VAL A 60 10.24 -3.26 -17.11
N GLY A 61 9.31 -3.46 -18.04
CA GLY A 61 8.47 -2.40 -18.60
C GLY A 61 7.07 -2.47 -18.01
N ALA A 62 6.59 -1.41 -17.37
CA ALA A 62 5.28 -1.38 -16.74
C ALA A 62 4.70 0.04 -16.70
N GLY A 63 3.37 0.13 -16.66
CA GLY A 63 2.66 1.40 -16.52
C GLY A 63 2.10 1.98 -17.83
N PRO A 64 1.45 3.16 -17.74
CA PRO A 64 0.84 3.85 -18.87
C PRO A 64 1.89 4.47 -19.78
N ARG A 65 1.45 4.88 -20.98
CA ARG A 65 2.27 5.68 -21.89
C ARG A 65 2.47 7.10 -21.36
N LEU A 66 3.70 7.61 -21.45
CA LEU A 66 4.12 8.94 -20.98
C LEU A 66 4.51 9.90 -22.12
N ASP A 67 4.40 9.44 -23.37
CA ASP A 67 4.80 10.16 -24.59
C ASP A 67 3.66 11.01 -25.20
N ASP A 68 2.77 11.53 -24.36
CA ASP A 68 1.57 12.30 -24.77
C ASP A 68 1.74 13.82 -24.66
N GLY A 69 2.96 14.29 -24.37
CA GLY A 69 3.26 15.71 -24.20
C GLY A 69 2.70 16.36 -22.94
N ARG A 70 2.17 15.58 -21.99
CA ARG A 70 1.70 16.08 -20.68
C ARG A 70 2.73 15.81 -19.58
N TRP A 71 2.59 16.53 -18.47
CA TRP A 71 3.41 16.30 -17.29
C TRP A 71 2.88 15.08 -16.53
N HIS A 72 3.79 14.16 -16.19
CA HIS A 72 3.54 12.96 -15.41
C HIS A 72 4.46 12.94 -14.19
N GLN A 73 3.92 12.60 -13.02
CA GLN A 73 4.73 12.39 -11.82
C GLN A 73 5.25 10.95 -11.81
N LEU A 74 6.58 10.79 -11.76
CA LEU A 74 7.24 9.49 -11.66
C LEU A 74 7.80 9.27 -10.25
N VAL A 75 7.44 8.13 -9.66
CA VAL A 75 7.93 7.66 -8.35
C VAL A 75 8.36 6.19 -8.49
N PRO A 76 9.60 5.91 -8.93
CA PRO A 76 10.11 4.54 -8.99
C PRO A 76 10.23 3.97 -7.57
N ALA A 77 9.32 3.07 -7.20
CA ALA A 77 9.36 2.30 -5.96
C ALA A 77 9.60 0.82 -6.30
N PHE A 78 10.60 0.21 -5.66
CA PHE A 78 10.88 -1.22 -5.78
C PHE A 78 10.95 -1.83 -4.38
N ASP A 79 9.96 -2.66 -4.04
CA ASP A 79 9.93 -3.44 -2.80
C ASP A 79 10.67 -4.76 -3.04
N GLY A 80 11.99 -4.74 -2.81
CA GLY A 80 12.86 -5.88 -3.02
C GLY A 80 14.11 -5.82 -2.16
N CYS A 81 14.65 -6.99 -1.81
CA CYS A 81 15.79 -7.11 -0.92
C CYS A 81 17.03 -7.61 -1.69
N LEU A 82 18.14 -6.91 -1.54
CA LEU A 82 19.44 -7.28 -2.09
C LEU A 82 20.27 -7.97 -1.01
N ARG A 83 21.03 -9.01 -1.37
CA ARG A 83 21.89 -9.77 -0.42
C ARG A 83 23.21 -10.13 -1.10
N ARG A 84 24.28 -10.22 -0.31
CA ARG A 84 25.64 -10.61 -0.76
C ARG A 84 26.18 -9.65 -1.81
N ASP A 85 26.06 -8.38 -1.52
CA ASP A 85 26.44 -7.31 -2.41
C ASP A 85 27.95 -7.07 -2.33
N THR A 86 28.64 -7.64 -3.31
CA THR A 86 30.08 -7.43 -3.49
C THR A 86 30.22 -6.34 -4.55
N TRP A 87 30.44 -5.11 -4.10
CA TRP A 87 30.62 -3.98 -5.00
C TRP A 87 32.12 -3.78 -5.24
N LEU A 88 32.55 -3.82 -6.49
CA LEU A 88 33.95 -3.55 -6.89
C LEU A 88 34.98 -4.49 -6.25
N GLY A 89 34.62 -5.77 -6.02
CA GLY A 89 35.51 -6.76 -5.40
C GLY A 89 35.77 -6.52 -3.90
N GLN A 90 35.15 -5.51 -3.29
CA GLN A 90 35.09 -5.32 -1.86
C GLN A 90 33.72 -5.77 -1.36
N GLN A 91 33.70 -6.59 -0.31
CA GLN A 91 32.46 -6.85 0.40
C GLN A 91 32.05 -5.53 1.05
N ALA A 92 30.85 -5.01 0.74
CA ALA A 92 30.39 -3.79 1.37
C ALA A 92 30.36 -4.01 2.88
N GLN A 93 31.30 -3.38 3.59
CA GLN A 93 31.25 -3.30 5.03
C GLN A 93 30.19 -2.26 5.38
N PHE A 94 28.93 -2.69 5.37
CA PHE A 94 27.88 -1.95 6.04
C PHE A 94 28.09 -2.11 7.55
N SER A 95 29.02 -1.33 8.10
CA SER A 95 29.05 -1.07 9.53
C SER A 95 27.72 -0.41 9.89
N SER A 96 26.81 -1.19 10.49
CA SER A 96 25.57 -0.77 11.15
C SER A 96 25.01 0.55 10.63
N PHE A 97 24.10 0.48 9.65
CA PHE A 97 23.32 1.65 9.25
C PHE A 97 22.53 2.15 10.47
N SER A 98 23.11 3.10 11.21
CA SER A 98 22.46 3.83 12.30
C SER A 98 21.47 4.90 11.78
N SER A 99 21.18 4.90 10.47
CA SER A 99 20.13 5.72 9.89
C SER A 99 18.87 4.87 9.71
N THR A 100 17.81 5.30 10.38
CA THR A 100 16.42 4.78 10.39
C THR A 100 15.76 4.56 9.01
N THR A 101 16.46 4.83 7.91
CA THR A 101 15.96 4.76 6.53
C THR A 101 16.33 3.48 5.78
N PHE A 102 17.19 2.63 6.33
CA PHE A 102 17.46 1.30 5.78
C PHE A 102 16.93 0.23 6.74
N ARG A 103 15.92 -0.51 6.29
CA ARG A 103 15.41 -1.67 7.04
C ARG A 103 16.14 -2.92 6.56
N SER A 104 16.68 -3.70 7.49
CA SER A 104 17.15 -5.04 7.17
C SER A 104 15.97 -5.91 6.75
N CYS A 105 16.13 -6.65 5.66
CA CYS A 105 15.21 -7.71 5.24
C CYS A 105 15.61 -9.09 5.78
N ASP A 106 16.39 -9.17 6.85
CA ASP A 106 16.85 -10.46 7.43
C ASP A 106 15.71 -11.33 8.00
N VAL A 107 14.47 -10.85 7.91
CA VAL A 107 13.24 -11.58 8.27
C VAL A 107 12.83 -12.47 7.09
N GLU A 108 12.35 -13.69 7.35
CA GLU A 108 11.73 -14.50 6.30
C GLU A 108 10.50 -13.77 5.73
N LEU A 109 10.52 -13.51 4.42
CA LEU A 109 9.48 -12.79 3.70
C LEU A 109 8.57 -13.74 2.90
N GLN A 110 7.31 -13.36 2.76
CA GLN A 110 6.32 -13.95 1.85
C GLN A 110 5.65 -12.87 1.01
N PRO A 111 5.09 -13.21 -0.17
CA PRO A 111 4.28 -12.27 -0.94
C PRO A 111 3.10 -11.73 -0.11
N GLY A 112 2.84 -10.44 -0.20
CA GLY A 112 1.69 -9.81 0.46
C GLY A 112 1.86 -8.30 0.59
N LEU A 113 0.93 -7.66 1.29
CA LEU A 113 0.92 -6.23 1.56
C LEU A 113 0.93 -6.03 3.07
N PHE A 114 2.03 -5.50 3.61
CA PHE A 114 2.23 -5.35 5.05
C PHE A 114 2.09 -3.91 5.51
N PHE A 115 1.21 -3.71 6.49
CA PHE A 115 1.05 -2.49 7.25
C PHE A 115 1.75 -2.66 8.60
N SER A 116 2.82 -1.89 8.80
CA SER A 116 3.47 -1.78 10.10
C SER A 116 2.68 -0.85 11.04
N PRO A 117 2.87 -0.93 12.37
CA PRO A 117 2.12 -0.10 13.32
C PRO A 117 2.18 1.39 12.99
N GLY A 118 1.03 2.06 13.04
CA GLY A 118 0.89 3.49 12.76
C GLY A 118 0.96 3.87 11.27
N THR A 119 1.16 2.92 10.36
CA THR A 119 1.14 3.22 8.91
C THR A 119 -0.27 3.35 8.37
N HIS A 120 -0.39 4.15 7.31
CA HIS A 120 -1.64 4.42 6.64
C HIS A 120 -1.47 4.59 5.12
N ALA A 121 -2.53 4.27 4.38
CA ALA A 121 -2.66 4.57 2.96
C ALA A 121 -4.08 5.07 2.65
N GLU A 122 -4.18 5.95 1.66
CA GLU A 122 -5.44 6.59 1.26
C GLU A 122 -5.71 6.38 -0.23
N PHE A 123 -6.95 6.03 -0.56
CA PHE A 123 -7.45 5.96 -1.91
C PHE A 123 -8.59 6.95 -2.13
N SER A 124 -8.63 7.58 -3.30
CA SER A 124 -9.84 8.25 -3.77
C SER A 124 -10.90 7.21 -4.06
N LEU A 125 -12.11 7.39 -3.55
CA LEU A 125 -13.22 6.51 -3.91
C LEU A 125 -13.62 6.63 -5.39
N GLN A 126 -13.17 7.69 -6.09
CA GLN A 126 -13.37 7.85 -7.53
C GLN A 126 -12.39 7.02 -8.37
N ASP A 127 -11.23 6.67 -7.80
CA ASP A 127 -10.16 5.95 -8.51
C ASP A 127 -10.23 4.43 -8.30
N ILE A 128 -11.13 3.97 -7.43
CA ILE A 128 -11.42 2.55 -7.22
C ILE A 128 -12.70 2.14 -7.98
N PRO A 129 -12.92 0.83 -8.21
CA PRO A 129 -14.14 0.31 -8.83
C PRO A 129 -15.42 0.89 -8.22
N GLN A 130 -16.30 1.40 -9.08
CA GLN A 130 -17.50 2.09 -8.64
C GLN A 130 -18.58 1.13 -8.13
N PRO A 131 -19.50 1.58 -7.26
CA PRO A 131 -20.64 0.80 -6.82
C PRO A 131 -21.52 0.35 -8.00
N ILE A 132 -22.11 -0.84 -7.87
CA ILE A 132 -23.25 -1.22 -8.71
C ILE A 132 -24.37 -0.22 -8.38
N VAL A 133 -25.08 0.32 -9.37
CA VAL A 133 -26.07 1.40 -9.15
C VAL A 133 -27.49 0.84 -8.92
N GLU A 134 -27.82 -0.31 -9.51
CA GLU A 134 -29.17 -0.90 -9.43
C GLU A 134 -29.12 -2.43 -9.27
N PRO A 135 -29.38 -2.98 -8.06
CA PRO A 135 -29.51 -2.25 -6.79
C PRO A 135 -28.15 -1.68 -6.33
N TRP A 136 -28.16 -0.55 -5.61
CA TRP A 136 -26.91 0.03 -5.11
C TRP A 136 -26.17 -0.96 -4.20
N ALA A 137 -24.94 -1.31 -4.57
CA ALA A 137 -24.11 -2.23 -3.81
C ALA A 137 -22.62 -1.95 -4.00
N PHE A 138 -21.88 -1.99 -2.89
CA PHE A 138 -20.42 -1.90 -2.88
C PHE A 138 -19.81 -2.99 -2.00
N SER A 139 -18.73 -3.63 -2.46
CA SER A 139 -18.04 -4.66 -1.67
C SER A 139 -16.54 -4.43 -1.60
N LEU A 140 -15.99 -4.71 -0.42
CA LEU A 140 -14.57 -4.81 -0.15
C LEU A 140 -14.27 -6.20 0.41
N ASP A 141 -13.23 -6.83 -0.10
CA ASP A 141 -12.74 -8.11 0.41
C ASP A 141 -11.29 -7.91 0.88
N LEU A 142 -11.01 -8.35 2.11
CA LEU A 142 -9.68 -8.32 2.72
C LEU A 142 -9.28 -9.73 3.12
N GLU A 143 -8.12 -10.19 2.67
CA GLU A 143 -7.61 -11.51 3.05
C GLU A 143 -6.38 -11.36 3.95
N PHE A 144 -6.56 -11.58 5.25
CA PHE A 144 -5.50 -11.41 6.24
C PHE A 144 -4.64 -12.67 6.35
N LYS A 145 -3.32 -12.49 6.20
CA LYS A 145 -2.32 -13.52 6.54
C LYS A 145 -1.84 -13.40 7.98
N LEU A 146 -1.70 -12.16 8.45
CA LEU A 146 -1.27 -11.83 9.80
C LEU A 146 -2.07 -10.63 10.29
N ALA A 147 -2.37 -10.59 11.58
CA ALA A 147 -2.97 -9.46 12.25
C ALA A 147 -2.59 -9.47 13.74
N ALA A 148 -2.09 -8.36 14.24
CA ALA A 148 -1.67 -8.19 15.63
C ALA A 148 -1.90 -6.75 16.09
N GLY A 149 -1.91 -6.56 17.42
CA GLY A 149 -2.18 -5.26 18.03
C GLY A 149 -3.64 -4.85 17.95
N SER A 150 -3.87 -3.54 18.12
CA SER A 150 -5.20 -2.93 18.11
C SER A 150 -5.19 -1.57 17.42
N GLY A 151 -6.26 -1.27 16.69
CA GLY A 151 -6.46 -0.02 15.95
C GLY A 151 -7.20 -0.21 14.63
N HIS A 152 -7.25 0.83 13.80
CA HIS A 152 -7.95 0.77 12.52
C HIS A 152 -7.26 -0.17 11.50
N LEU A 153 -8.07 -0.98 10.82
CA LEU A 153 -7.68 -1.76 9.65
C LEU A 153 -8.10 -1.03 8.37
N LEU A 154 -9.31 -0.47 8.38
CA LEU A 154 -9.93 0.19 7.24
C LEU A 154 -10.95 1.22 7.72
N ALA A 155 -11.09 2.33 7.00
CA ALA A 155 -12.20 3.26 7.16
C ALA A 155 -12.68 3.88 5.85
N LEU A 156 -13.95 4.24 5.80
CA LEU A 156 -14.58 5.02 4.74
C LEU A 156 -15.07 6.34 5.33
N GLY A 157 -14.72 7.44 4.68
CA GLY A 157 -15.12 8.78 5.13
C GLY A 157 -14.55 9.88 4.26
N ALA A 158 -14.41 11.06 4.87
CA ALA A 158 -13.74 12.22 4.28
C ALA A 158 -12.52 12.59 5.14
N PRO A 159 -11.53 13.35 4.63
CA PRO A 159 -10.34 13.73 5.41
C PRO A 159 -10.64 14.40 6.76
N GLU A 160 -11.68 15.24 6.81
CA GLU A 160 -12.14 15.94 8.03
C GLU A 160 -12.84 15.00 9.03
N ASN A 161 -13.41 13.89 8.54
CA ASN A 161 -14.15 12.92 9.33
C ASN A 161 -14.00 11.52 8.69
N PRO A 162 -12.88 10.85 8.96
CA PRO A 162 -12.51 9.61 8.25
C PRO A 162 -13.30 8.38 8.68
N SER A 163 -13.99 8.43 9.83
CA SER A 163 -14.59 7.27 10.48
C SER A 163 -16.12 7.20 10.34
N TRP A 164 -16.66 7.43 9.13
CA TRP A 164 -18.11 7.24 8.90
C TRP A 164 -18.49 5.77 9.00
N LEU A 165 -17.65 4.91 8.43
CA LEU A 165 -17.67 3.46 8.62
C LEU A 165 -16.23 2.98 8.82
N SER A 166 -15.97 2.22 9.87
CA SER A 166 -14.63 1.71 10.16
C SER A 166 -14.64 0.24 10.57
N LEU A 167 -13.55 -0.44 10.21
CA LEU A 167 -13.18 -1.76 10.71
C LEU A 167 -11.96 -1.57 11.61
N HIS A 168 -12.09 -1.93 12.89
CA HIS A 168 -10.98 -1.92 13.83
C HIS A 168 -10.66 -3.33 14.31
N LEU A 169 -9.38 -3.59 14.53
CA LEU A 169 -8.89 -4.78 15.20
C LEU A 169 -8.86 -4.52 16.71
N GLN A 170 -9.52 -5.36 17.47
CA GLN A 170 -9.48 -5.35 18.93
C GLN A 170 -9.60 -6.78 19.45
N ASP A 171 -8.62 -7.23 20.25
CA ASP A 171 -8.62 -8.56 20.87
C ASP A 171 -8.86 -9.72 19.88
N GLN A 172 -8.16 -9.69 18.73
CA GLN A 172 -8.32 -10.64 17.62
C GLN A 172 -9.74 -10.70 17.01
N LYS A 173 -10.55 -9.68 17.25
CA LYS A 173 -11.85 -9.49 16.60
C LYS A 173 -11.77 -8.27 15.69
N VAL A 174 -12.39 -8.39 14.53
CA VAL A 174 -12.71 -7.22 13.72
C VAL A 174 -14.03 -6.68 14.21
N VAL A 175 -14.06 -5.42 14.59
CA VAL A 175 -15.31 -4.76 14.93
C VAL A 175 -15.61 -3.62 13.95
N LEU A 176 -16.82 -3.72 13.41
CA LEU A 176 -17.43 -2.78 12.49
C LEU A 176 -18.14 -1.70 13.31
N SER A 177 -17.73 -0.46 13.11
CA SER A 177 -18.37 0.71 13.73
C SER A 177 -18.82 1.68 12.65
N SER A 178 -20.04 2.16 12.77
CA SER A 178 -20.48 3.40 12.14
C SER A 178 -20.52 4.47 13.22
N GLY A 179 -20.11 5.71 12.93
CA GLY A 179 -20.11 6.81 13.91
C GLY A 179 -21.45 7.07 14.64
N ALA A 180 -22.53 6.38 14.25
CA ALA A 180 -23.77 6.25 15.00
C ALA A 180 -24.04 4.78 15.36
N GLY A 181 -23.99 4.42 16.65
CA GLY A 181 -24.47 3.13 17.18
C GLY A 181 -23.40 2.18 17.73
N PRO A 182 -23.82 1.07 18.39
CA PRO A 182 -22.90 0.07 18.90
C PRO A 182 -22.23 -0.70 17.75
N GLY A 183 -20.92 -0.94 17.88
CA GLY A 183 -20.17 -1.72 16.89
C GLY A 183 -20.54 -3.21 16.91
N LEU A 184 -20.40 -3.87 15.77
CA LEU A 184 -20.57 -5.32 15.62
C LEU A 184 -19.21 -6.00 15.51
N ALA A 185 -18.99 -7.08 16.26
CA ALA A 185 -17.69 -7.76 16.30
C ALA A 185 -17.76 -9.17 15.72
N LEU A 186 -16.81 -9.50 14.85
CA LEU A 186 -16.54 -10.85 14.35
C LEU A 186 -15.13 -11.28 14.73
N PRO A 187 -14.91 -12.53 15.18
CA PRO A 187 -13.56 -13.04 15.38
C PRO A 187 -12.84 -13.13 14.03
N LEU A 188 -11.61 -12.61 13.98
CA LEU A 188 -10.81 -12.61 12.76
C LEU A 188 -10.19 -13.99 12.57
N VAL A 189 -10.45 -14.62 11.43
CA VAL A 189 -9.83 -15.88 11.03
C VAL A 189 -8.86 -15.62 9.88
N LEU A 190 -7.57 -15.85 10.10
CA LEU A 190 -6.53 -15.68 9.08
C LEU A 190 -6.71 -16.70 7.94
N GLY A 191 -6.39 -16.30 6.71
CA GLY A 191 -6.54 -17.12 5.50
C GLY A 191 -7.98 -17.30 5.01
N LEU A 192 -8.97 -16.62 5.63
CA LEU A 192 -10.33 -16.54 5.12
C LEU A 192 -10.67 -15.09 4.74
N PRO A 193 -11.30 -14.86 3.56
CA PRO A 193 -11.64 -13.52 3.12
C PRO A 193 -12.69 -12.90 4.06
N LEU A 194 -12.35 -11.73 4.60
CA LEU A 194 -13.26 -10.84 5.31
C LEU A 194 -13.96 -9.96 4.27
N GLN A 195 -15.26 -10.13 4.10
CA GLN A 195 -16.06 -9.35 3.17
C GLN A 195 -16.85 -8.28 3.91
N LEU A 196 -16.75 -7.05 3.43
CA LEU A 196 -17.58 -5.91 3.82
C LEU A 196 -18.47 -5.54 2.64
N LYS A 197 -19.79 -5.72 2.77
CA LYS A 197 -20.76 -5.39 1.73
C LYS A 197 -21.70 -4.29 2.21
N LEU A 198 -21.81 -3.23 1.44
CA LEU A 198 -22.70 -2.11 1.69
C LEU A 198 -23.86 -2.19 0.71
N ASN A 199 -25.07 -1.93 1.19
CA ASN A 199 -26.25 -1.70 0.36
C ASN A 199 -27.01 -0.46 0.87
N MET A 200 -28.13 -0.11 0.24
CA MET A 200 -28.90 1.09 0.61
C MET A 200 -29.49 1.11 2.04
N SER A 201 -29.45 -0.01 2.78
CA SER A 201 -30.11 -0.14 4.10
C SER A 201 -29.26 -0.82 5.17
N ARG A 202 -28.18 -1.51 4.78
CA ARG A 202 -27.41 -2.39 5.67
C ARG A 202 -25.94 -2.40 5.26
N VAL A 203 -25.10 -2.56 6.26
CA VAL A 203 -23.70 -2.94 6.12
C VAL A 203 -23.56 -4.36 6.62
N ILE A 204 -22.96 -5.23 5.83
CA ILE A 204 -22.81 -6.66 6.10
C ILE A 204 -21.32 -6.94 6.22
N LEU A 205 -20.90 -7.44 7.38
CA LEU A 205 -19.56 -7.96 7.58
C LEU A 205 -19.65 -9.48 7.64
N SER A 206 -18.91 -10.19 6.80
CA SER A 206 -18.94 -11.66 6.77
C SER A 206 -17.54 -12.23 6.63
N GLN A 207 -17.29 -13.34 7.32
CA GLN A 207 -16.07 -14.12 7.17
C GLN A 207 -16.40 -15.61 7.30
N GLY A 208 -16.19 -16.37 6.21
CA GLY A 208 -16.61 -17.77 6.13
C GLY A 208 -18.11 -17.94 6.35
N LEU A 209 -18.50 -18.70 7.39
CA LEU A 209 -19.91 -18.94 7.76
C LEU A 209 -20.48 -17.89 8.73
N LYS A 210 -19.65 -16.98 9.26
CA LYS A 210 -20.10 -15.96 10.20
C LYS A 210 -20.49 -14.70 9.44
N THR A 211 -21.58 -14.07 9.85
CA THR A 211 -22.10 -12.85 9.22
C THR A 211 -22.76 -11.99 10.28
N GLU A 212 -22.37 -10.71 10.32
CA GLU A 212 -22.96 -9.67 11.14
C GLU A 212 -23.57 -8.61 10.22
N VAL A 213 -24.75 -8.11 10.59
CA VAL A 213 -25.50 -7.17 9.77
C VAL A 213 -25.83 -5.94 10.59
N LEU A 214 -25.19 -4.82 10.24
CA LEU A 214 -25.46 -3.51 10.82
C LEU A 214 -26.55 -2.81 10.00
N VAL A 215 -27.71 -2.63 10.61
CA VAL A 215 -28.80 -1.85 10.02
C VAL A 215 -28.60 -0.39 10.43
N LEU A 216 -28.37 0.48 9.45
CA LEU A 216 -28.16 1.90 9.69
C LEU A 216 -29.45 2.68 9.38
N PRO A 217 -29.78 3.72 10.16
CA PRO A 217 -30.90 4.58 9.84
C PRO A 217 -30.64 5.31 8.50
N PRO A 218 -31.68 5.63 7.72
CA PRO A 218 -31.53 6.31 6.43
C PRO A 218 -30.74 7.61 6.49
N SER A 219 -30.83 8.33 7.62
CA SER A 219 -30.10 9.57 7.89
C SER A 219 -28.57 9.40 7.92
N SER A 220 -28.08 8.24 8.34
CA SER A 220 -26.64 7.95 8.43
C SER A 220 -26.10 7.27 7.17
N LEU A 221 -26.95 6.53 6.45
CA LEU A 221 -26.58 5.86 5.21
C LEU A 221 -26.47 6.82 4.02
N GLY A 222 -27.38 7.79 3.89
CA GLY A 222 -27.35 8.76 2.78
C GLY A 222 -25.98 9.43 2.58
N PRO A 223 -25.36 10.01 3.63
CA PRO A 223 -23.99 10.52 3.56
C PRO A 223 -22.99 9.45 3.10
N LEU A 224 -23.00 8.27 3.73
CA LEU A 224 -22.10 7.15 3.40
C LEU A 224 -22.16 6.74 1.92
N LEU A 225 -23.37 6.64 1.35
CA LEU A 225 -23.56 6.33 -0.08
C LEU A 225 -23.02 7.45 -0.99
N ASN A 226 -23.17 8.70 -0.55
CA ASN A 226 -22.69 9.87 -1.28
C ASN A 226 -21.16 10.04 -1.21
N LEU A 227 -20.42 9.19 -0.49
CA LEU A 227 -18.95 9.25 -0.51
C LEU A 227 -18.38 8.99 -1.90
N TRP A 228 -18.98 8.08 -2.69
CA TRP A 228 -18.52 7.78 -4.05
C TRP A 228 -18.76 8.90 -5.04
N THR A 229 -19.72 9.80 -4.79
CA THR A 229 -20.01 10.94 -5.65
C THR A 229 -19.22 12.19 -5.25
N GLN A 230 -18.60 12.19 -4.07
CA GLN A 230 -17.85 13.33 -3.54
C GLN A 230 -16.36 13.28 -3.94
N PRO A 231 -15.73 14.41 -4.31
CA PRO A 231 -14.29 14.46 -4.59
C PRO A 231 -13.42 14.21 -3.36
N GLN A 232 -13.96 14.46 -2.17
CA GLN A 232 -13.33 14.17 -0.88
C GLN A 232 -13.63 12.76 -0.33
N GLY A 233 -14.34 11.90 -1.07
CA GLY A 233 -14.56 10.52 -0.63
C GLY A 233 -13.27 9.74 -0.57
N ARG A 234 -12.95 9.14 0.58
CA ARG A 234 -11.71 8.40 0.82
C ARG A 234 -11.95 7.01 1.39
N LEU A 235 -11.11 6.08 0.94
CA LEU A 235 -10.87 4.80 1.59
C LEU A 235 -9.51 4.89 2.31
N PHE A 236 -9.52 4.77 3.62
CA PHE A 236 -8.34 4.73 4.48
C PHE A 236 -8.02 3.27 4.81
N LEU A 237 -6.74 2.92 4.77
CA LEU A 237 -6.22 1.61 5.15
C LEU A 237 -5.15 1.78 6.23
N GLY A 238 -5.22 0.98 7.28
CA GLY A 238 -4.35 1.12 8.45
C GLY A 238 -4.82 2.23 9.39
N ALA A 239 -3.85 2.87 10.05
CA ALA A 239 -4.11 3.94 11.02
C ALA A 239 -4.77 5.16 10.37
N LEU A 240 -5.55 5.92 11.14
CA LEU A 240 -6.09 7.20 10.69
C LEU A 240 -5.11 8.34 10.99
N PRO A 241 -5.21 9.49 10.28
CA PRO A 241 -4.35 10.64 10.55
C PRO A 241 -4.42 11.08 12.02
N GLY A 242 -3.26 11.05 12.70
CA GLY A 242 -3.16 11.41 14.12
C GLY A 242 -3.58 10.31 15.11
N GLU A 243 -3.91 9.11 14.65
CA GLU A 243 -4.21 7.96 15.50
C GLU A 243 -2.94 7.24 15.96
N GLU A 244 -2.79 7.04 17.27
CA GLU A 244 -1.80 6.10 17.80
C GLU A 244 -2.33 4.66 17.72
N SER A 245 -2.08 4.02 16.58
CA SER A 245 -2.48 2.64 16.31
C SER A 245 -1.30 1.68 16.51
N SER A 246 -1.54 0.60 17.26
CA SER A 246 -0.60 -0.52 17.40
C SER A 246 -0.90 -1.65 16.40
N ALA A 247 -1.94 -1.51 15.58
CA ALA A 247 -2.35 -2.52 14.62
C ALA A 247 -1.27 -2.74 13.57
N SER A 248 -0.87 -3.99 13.38
CA SER A 248 -0.03 -4.43 12.27
C SER A 248 -0.67 -5.63 11.62
N PHE A 249 -0.65 -5.67 10.29
CA PHE A 249 -1.31 -6.73 9.56
C PHE A 249 -0.70 -6.92 8.18
N CYS A 250 -0.78 -8.16 7.70
CA CYS A 250 -0.42 -8.53 6.35
C CYS A 250 -1.67 -8.98 5.60
N LEU A 251 -1.86 -8.45 4.40
CA LEU A 251 -2.89 -8.87 3.46
C LEU A 251 -2.29 -9.72 2.34
N ASP A 252 -2.96 -10.79 1.93
CA ASP A 252 -2.69 -11.43 0.64
C ASP A 252 -3.16 -10.52 -0.52
N GLY A 253 -4.29 -9.86 -0.27
CA GLY A 253 -4.83 -8.84 -1.15
C GLY A 253 -5.97 -8.07 -0.52
N LEU A 254 -6.30 -6.99 -1.22
CA LEU A 254 -7.43 -6.11 -0.98
C LEU A 254 -8.15 -5.96 -2.31
N TRP A 255 -9.45 -6.25 -2.33
CA TRP A 255 -10.27 -6.14 -3.54
C TRP A 255 -11.44 -5.20 -3.29
N ALA A 256 -11.73 -4.37 -4.28
CA ALA A 256 -12.97 -3.60 -4.36
C ALA A 256 -13.75 -4.11 -5.57
N GLN A 257 -15.02 -4.52 -5.36
CA GLN A 257 -15.86 -5.10 -6.42
C GLN A 257 -15.18 -6.25 -7.19
N GLY A 258 -14.40 -7.07 -6.50
CA GLY A 258 -13.66 -8.20 -7.10
C GLY A 258 -12.39 -7.82 -7.88
N GLN A 259 -12.08 -6.52 -8.04
CA GLN A 259 -10.81 -6.08 -8.63
C GLN A 259 -9.78 -5.79 -7.53
N LYS A 260 -8.59 -6.38 -7.66
CA LYS A 260 -7.49 -6.16 -6.72
C LYS A 260 -7.06 -4.70 -6.78
N LEU A 261 -6.97 -4.04 -5.62
CA LEU A 261 -6.46 -2.68 -5.52
C LEU A 261 -4.93 -2.69 -5.57
N ASP A 262 -4.39 -1.77 -6.33
CA ASP A 262 -2.95 -1.56 -6.48
C ASP A 262 -2.49 -0.47 -5.51
N MET A 263 -1.59 -0.83 -4.59
CA MET A 263 -1.08 0.09 -3.56
C MET A 263 -0.24 1.23 -4.12
N ASP A 264 0.28 1.10 -5.34
CA ASP A 264 1.00 2.17 -6.02
C ASP A 264 0.06 3.24 -6.60
N ARG A 265 -1.26 2.98 -6.63
CA ARG A 265 -2.29 3.94 -7.05
C ARG A 265 -2.94 4.70 -5.89
N ALA A 266 -2.44 4.52 -4.67
CA ALA A 266 -2.89 5.28 -3.51
C ALA A 266 -2.61 6.79 -3.69
N LEU A 267 -3.53 7.64 -3.24
CA LEU A 267 -3.35 9.10 -3.22
C LEU A 267 -2.21 9.51 -2.29
N SER A 268 -2.12 8.84 -1.14
CA SER A 268 -1.07 9.02 -0.15
C SER A 268 -0.77 7.67 0.51
N ARG A 269 0.47 7.45 0.91
CA ARG A 269 0.86 6.28 1.70
C ARG A 269 2.07 6.57 2.57
N SER A 270 2.12 5.91 3.73
CA SER A 270 3.30 5.87 4.60
C SER A 270 4.45 5.15 3.90
N GLN A 271 5.69 5.60 4.16
CA GLN A 271 6.90 5.01 3.57
C GLN A 271 7.19 3.61 4.10
N ASP A 272 6.66 3.28 5.28
CA ASP A 272 6.90 2.02 5.98
C ASP A 272 5.86 0.91 5.66
N ILE A 273 5.07 1.10 4.60
CA ILE A 273 4.19 0.06 4.04
C ILE A 273 5.00 -0.78 3.05
N TRP A 274 5.01 -2.10 3.24
CA TRP A 274 5.64 -3.01 2.29
C TRP A 274 4.56 -3.47 1.32
N THR A 275 4.74 -3.13 0.05
CA THR A 275 3.68 -3.18 -0.95
C THR A 275 3.50 -4.57 -1.56
N HIS A 276 4.55 -5.39 -1.51
CA HIS A 276 4.63 -6.70 -2.15
C HIS A 276 5.30 -7.76 -1.27
N SER A 277 5.71 -7.42 -0.04
CA SER A 277 6.28 -8.34 0.93
C SER A 277 5.60 -8.26 2.30
N CYS A 278 5.57 -9.40 3.00
CA CYS A 278 5.15 -9.51 4.38
C CYS A 278 6.13 -10.34 5.18
N PRO A 279 6.33 -10.04 6.48
CA PRO A 279 7.09 -10.91 7.36
C PRO A 279 6.33 -12.23 7.60
N GLN A 280 7.05 -13.33 7.86
CA GLN A 280 6.45 -14.62 8.25
C GLN A 280 5.89 -14.60 9.68
N ILE A 281 6.51 -13.81 10.57
CA ILE A 281 6.14 -13.69 11.98
C ILE A 281 5.73 -12.23 12.23
N PRO A 282 4.65 -11.95 12.98
CA PRO A 282 4.35 -10.59 13.39
C PRO A 282 5.55 -10.05 14.16
N SER A 283 6.11 -8.92 13.72
CA SER A 283 7.16 -8.26 14.50
C SER A 283 6.54 -7.90 15.85
N ASN A 284 6.90 -8.63 16.91
CA ASN A 284 6.74 -8.10 18.26
C ASN A 284 7.49 -6.77 18.25
N GLY A 285 6.85 -5.69 18.70
CA GLY A 285 7.42 -4.33 18.73
C GLY A 285 8.58 -4.18 19.74
N THR A 286 9.54 -5.09 19.72
CA THR A 286 10.73 -5.12 20.56
C THR A 286 11.94 -5.49 19.71
N ASP A 287 12.16 -4.77 18.62
CA ASP A 287 13.52 -4.59 18.10
C ASP A 287 13.88 -3.10 18.16
N THR A 288 13.88 -2.60 19.39
CA THR A 288 14.85 -1.59 19.80
C THR A 288 16.20 -2.29 19.89
N SER A 289 16.93 -2.37 18.78
CA SER A 289 18.35 -2.67 18.81
C SER A 289 19.12 -1.69 17.91
N HIS A 290 19.63 -0.68 18.60
CA HIS A 290 20.85 0.13 18.37
C HIS A 290 21.21 0.64 16.97
#